data_AF-A0AAI8BDI2-F1
#
_entry.id   AF-A0AAI8BDI2-F1
#
_cell.length_a   1.000
_cell.length_b   1.000
_cell.length_c   1.000
_cell.angle_alpha   90.00
_cell.angle_beta   90.00
_cell.angle_gamma   90.00
#
_symmetry.space_group_name_H-M   'P 1'
#
loop_
_entity.id
_entity.type
_entity.pdbx_description
1 polymer ?
#
loop_
_entity_poly.entity_id
_entity_poly.type
_entity_poly.pdbx_seq_one_letter_code
_entity_poly.pdbx_strand_id
1 'polypeptide(L)'
;MKTETMLIQILESVIGVKKVTGDTRFLDIGGNSLNLVEVLKQIKAKTGVAPSPRLFFDKTRSTVTALSAEIDALRELSNAAAPVAG
;
A
#
# COMPACT_ATOMS: atom_id res chain seq x y z
N MET A 1 13.61 1.65 -5.90
CA MET A 1 12.54 2.62 -5.56
C MET A 1 11.91 2.14 -4.26
N LYS A 2 11.81 2.98 -3.22
CA LYS A 2 11.30 2.57 -1.90
C LYS A 2 9.77 2.38 -2.00
N THR A 3 9.23 1.27 -1.48
CA THR A 3 7.78 0.96 -1.53
C THR A 3 6.93 2.10 -0.97
N GLU A 4 7.46 2.79 0.04
CA GLU A 4 6.90 4.02 0.60
C GLU A 4 6.65 5.12 -0.43
N THR A 5 7.65 5.47 -1.25
CA THR A 5 7.51 6.50 -2.28
C THR A 5 6.45 6.12 -3.32
N MET A 6 6.39 4.84 -3.69
CA MET A 6 5.39 4.33 -4.61
C MET A 6 3.98 4.42 -4.01
N LEU A 7 3.82 4.06 -2.73
CA LEU A 7 2.54 4.17 -2.04
C LEU A 7 2.08 5.62 -1.90
N ILE A 8 2.98 6.54 -1.56
CA ILE A 8 2.71 8.00 -1.55
C ILE A 8 2.14 8.44 -2.90
N GLN A 9 2.82 8.11 -4.00
CA GLN A 9 2.38 8.49 -5.35
C GLN A 9 1.01 7.92 -5.72
N ILE A 10 0.72 6.67 -5.36
CA ILE A 10 -0.60 6.06 -5.59
C ILE A 10 -1.66 6.83 -4.80
N LEU A 11 -1.43 7.09 -3.52
CA LEU A 11 -2.39 7.79 -2.67
C LEU A 11 -2.66 9.21 -3.17
N GLU A 12 -1.61 9.95 -3.53
CA GLU A 12 -1.73 11.29 -4.10
C GLU A 12 -2.53 11.28 -5.40
N SER A 13 -2.27 10.31 -6.28
CA SER A 13 -2.97 10.19 -7.56
C SER A 13 -4.44 9.76 -7.41
N VAL A 14 -4.74 8.84 -6.49
CA VAL A 14 -6.10 8.27 -6.35
C VAL A 14 -7.00 9.16 -5.50
N ILE A 15 -6.45 9.83 -4.49
CA ILE A 15 -7.22 10.66 -3.56
C ILE A 15 -7.20 12.13 -4.00
N GLY A 16 -6.22 12.55 -4.81
CA GLY A 16 -6.12 13.91 -5.32
C GLY A 16 -5.49 14.89 -4.33
N VAL A 17 -4.58 14.41 -3.48
CA VAL A 17 -3.85 15.20 -2.46
C VAL A 17 -2.36 15.31 -2.82
N LYS A 18 -1.63 16.29 -2.25
CA LYS A 18 -0.20 16.56 -2.58
C LYS A 18 0.75 16.61 -1.37
N LYS A 19 0.27 16.23 -0.18
CA LYS A 19 1.03 16.33 1.09
C LYS A 19 0.99 15.01 1.86
N VAL A 20 1.18 13.89 1.15
CA VAL A 20 1.23 12.57 1.79
C VAL A 20 2.66 12.33 2.26
N THR A 21 2.81 11.92 3.52
CA THR A 21 4.07 11.60 4.19
C THR A 21 4.01 10.18 4.76
N GLY A 22 5.11 9.68 5.30
CA GLY A 22 5.16 8.34 5.92
C GLY A 22 4.13 8.15 7.05
N ASP A 23 3.85 9.21 7.82
CA ASP A 23 2.91 9.18 8.95
C ASP A 23 1.45 9.41 8.53
N THR A 24 1.21 9.77 7.27
CA THR A 24 -0.13 10.02 6.75
C THR A 24 -0.94 8.73 6.72
N ARG A 25 -2.22 8.82 7.12
CA ARG A 25 -3.15 7.69 7.10
C ARG A 25 -4.16 7.87 5.99
N PHE A 26 -4.58 6.77 5.39
CA PHE A 26 -5.56 6.75 4.30
C PHE A 26 -6.85 7.49 4.64
N LEU A 27 -7.38 7.28 5.86
CA LEU A 27 -8.62 7.91 6.31
C LEU A 27 -8.47 9.42 6.59
N ASP A 28 -7.29 9.85 7.07
CA ASP A 28 -7.05 11.26 7.44
C ASP A 28 -7.04 12.19 6.22
N ILE A 29 -6.75 11.64 5.04
CA ILE A 29 -6.75 12.35 3.76
C ILE A 29 -8.04 12.16 2.96
N GLY A 30 -9.10 11.61 3.57
CA GLY A 30 -10.41 11.43 2.93
C GLY A 30 -10.55 10.14 2.11
N GLY A 31 -9.66 9.17 2.31
CA GLY A 31 -9.76 7.86 1.69
C GLY A 31 -11.04 7.12 2.08
N ASN A 32 -11.70 6.49 1.11
CA ASN A 32 -12.92 5.70 1.29
C ASN A 32 -12.83 4.35 0.56
N SER A 33 -13.88 3.54 0.64
CA SER A 33 -13.91 2.20 0.04
C SER A 33 -13.64 2.18 -1.47
N LEU A 34 -14.10 3.18 -2.22
CA LEU A 34 -13.88 3.24 -3.67
C LEU A 34 -12.41 3.56 -3.98
N ASN A 35 -11.84 4.55 -3.30
CA ASN A 35 -10.41 4.86 -3.40
C ASN A 35 -9.56 3.65 -3.00
N LEU A 36 -9.98 2.89 -1.98
CA LEU A 36 -9.25 1.72 -1.51
C LEU A 36 -9.13 0.63 -2.58
N VAL A 37 -10.23 0.35 -3.29
CA VAL A 37 -10.23 -0.63 -4.39
C VAL A 37 -9.21 -0.23 -5.46
N GLU A 38 -9.17 1.04 -5.83
CA GLU A 38 -8.23 1.55 -6.85
C GLU A 38 -6.78 1.56 -6.34
N VAL A 39 -6.54 1.95 -5.09
CA VAL A 39 -5.22 1.87 -4.44
C VAL A 39 -4.70 0.43 -4.45
N LEU A 40 -5.51 -0.53 -4.01
CA LEU A 40 -5.12 -1.95 -3.96
C LEU A 40 -4.82 -2.51 -5.35
N LYS A 41 -5.61 -2.13 -6.36
CA LYS A 41 -5.38 -2.52 -7.76
C LYS A 41 -4.02 -2.00 -8.26
N GLN A 42 -3.68 -0.75 -7.98
CA GLN A 42 -2.39 -0.17 -8.37
C GLN A 42 -1.21 -0.76 -7.61
N ILE A 43 -1.35 -1.01 -6.30
CA ILE A 43 -0.32 -1.70 -5.51
C ILE A 43 -0.04 -3.08 -6.11
N LYS A 44 -1.10 -3.86 -6.37
CA LYS A 44 -0.97 -5.20 -6.97
C LYS A 44 -0.31 -5.15 -8.34
N ALA A 45 -0.69 -4.20 -9.19
CA ALA A 45 -0.10 -4.04 -10.51
C ALA A 45 1.40 -3.71 -10.47
N LYS A 46 1.85 -2.95 -9.46
CA LYS A 46 3.27 -2.55 -9.32
C LYS A 46 4.12 -3.54 -8.52
N THR A 47 3.53 -4.32 -7.62
CA THR A 47 4.28 -5.16 -6.66
C THR A 47 4.01 -6.65 -6.79
N GLY A 48 2.95 -7.06 -7.49
CA GLY A 48 2.48 -8.44 -7.55
C GLY A 48 1.64 -8.87 -6.35
N VAL A 49 1.62 -8.11 -5.25
CA VAL A 49 0.90 -8.44 -4.02
C VAL A 49 -0.12 -7.37 -3.65
N ALA A 50 -1.13 -7.75 -2.86
CA ALA A 50 -2.13 -6.81 -2.36
C ALA A 50 -2.26 -6.97 -0.83
N PRO A 51 -2.00 -5.92 -0.04
CA PRO A 51 -2.23 -5.97 1.40
C PRO A 51 -3.72 -6.09 1.71
N SER A 52 -4.04 -6.55 2.92
CA SER A 52 -5.43 -6.67 3.37
C SER A 52 -6.11 -5.29 3.42
N PRO A 53 -7.33 -5.14 2.84
CA PRO A 53 -8.09 -3.90 2.91
C PRO A 53 -8.32 -3.41 4.34
N ARG A 54 -8.39 -4.34 5.32
CA ARG A 54 -8.62 -4.01 6.74
C ARG A 54 -7.52 -3.12 7.33
N LEU A 55 -6.28 -3.24 6.84
CA LEU A 55 -5.15 -2.45 7.35
C LEU A 55 -5.30 -0.96 7.08
N PHE A 56 -5.99 -0.58 5.99
CA PHE A 56 -6.24 0.83 5.66
C PHE A 56 -7.27 1.47 6.59
N PHE A 57 -8.08 0.66 7.28
CA PHE A 57 -9.06 1.12 8.26
C PHE A 57 -8.57 1.00 9.71
N ASP A 58 -7.40 0.39 9.94
CA ASP A 58 -6.81 0.27 11.26
C ASP A 58 -6.24 1.62 11.72
N LYS A 59 -6.91 2.27 12.67
CA LYS A 59 -6.49 3.57 13.21
C LYS A 59 -5.14 3.53 13.96
N THR A 60 -4.54 2.38 14.17
CA THR A 60 -3.24 2.25 14.86
C THR A 60 -2.11 1.90 13.89
N ARG A 61 -2.42 1.28 12.74
CA ARG A 61 -1.42 0.71 11.81
C ARG A 61 -1.61 1.07 10.33
N SER A 62 -2.41 2.11 10.03
CA SER A 62 -2.70 2.56 8.65
C SER A 62 -1.79 3.68 8.12
N THR A 63 -0.64 3.93 8.75
CA THR A 63 0.32 4.92 8.21
C THR A 63 0.96 4.39 6.93
N VAL A 64 1.34 5.28 6.02
CA VAL A 64 2.03 4.91 4.78
C VAL A 64 3.29 4.08 5.06
N THR A 65 4.08 4.45 6.08
CA THR A 65 5.27 3.68 6.47
C THR A 65 4.92 2.25 6.91
N ALA A 66 3.88 2.09 7.74
CA ALA A 66 3.45 0.76 8.21
C ALA A 66 2.89 -0.09 7.05
N LEU A 67 2.05 0.50 6.20
CA LEU A 67 1.50 -0.17 5.02
C LEU A 67 2.61 -0.57 4.03
N SER A 68 3.63 0.26 3.87
CA SER A 68 4.76 -0.04 2.99
C SER A 68 5.59 -1.22 3.50
N ALA A 69 5.82 -1.28 4.82
CA ALA A 69 6.50 -2.41 5.44
C ALA A 69 5.72 -3.72 5.27
N GLU A 70 4.39 -3.68 5.40
CA GLU A 70 3.53 -4.85 5.14
C GLU A 70 3.63 -5.30 3.68
N ILE A 71 3.58 -4.36 2.73
CA ILE A 71 3.72 -4.67 1.30
C ILE A 71 5.07 -5.33 1.03
N ASP A 72 6.16 -4.79 1.59
CA ASP A 72 7.49 -5.39 1.43
C ASP A 72 7.56 -6.79 2.03
N ALA A 73 7.01 -7.01 3.23
CA ALA A 73 6.94 -8.34 3.83
C ALA A 73 6.15 -9.34 2.95
N LEU A 74 5.01 -8.92 2.39
CA LEU A 74 4.22 -9.75 1.48
C LEU A 74 4.98 -10.09 0.19
N ARG A 75 5.76 -9.14 -0.35
CA ARG A 75 6.59 -9.36 -1.54
C ARG A 75 7.70 -10.37 -1.26
N GLU A 76 8.39 -10.25 -0.13
CA GLU A 76 9.43 -11.21 0.28
C GLU A 76 8.85 -12.62 0.46
N LEU A 77 7.70 -12.75 1.14
CA LEU A 77 7.00 -14.03 1.28
C LEU A 77 6.60 -14.62 -0.07
N SER A 78 6.06 -13.80 -0.97
CA SER A 78 5.68 -14.25 -2.32
C SER A 78 6.89 -14.66 -3.16
N ASN A 79 8.04 -13.99 -3.00
CA ASN A 79 9.26 -14.30 -3.73
C ASN A 79 9.93 -15.58 -3.21
N ALA A 80 9.92 -15.78 -1.88
CA ALA A 80 10.44 -17.00 -1.26
C ALA A 80 9.58 -18.25 -1.58
N ALA A 81 8.28 -18.06 -1.84
CA ALA A 81 7.36 -19.13 -2.21
C ALA A 81 7.38 -19.48 -3.72
N ALA A 82 8.06 -18.69 -4.56
CA ALA A 82 8.23 -19.03 -5.97
C ALA A 82 9.13 -20.28 -6.07
N PRO A 83 8.68 -21.37 -6.72
CA PRO A 83 9.46 -22.59 -6.77
C PRO A 83 10.76 -22.32 -7.52
N VAL A 84 11.88 -22.66 -6.89
CA VAL A 84 13.15 -22.91 -7.58
C VAL A 84 12.91 -24.10 -8.51
N ALA A 85 12.37 -23.82 -9.69
CA ALA A 85 12.27 -24.81 -10.76
C ALA A 85 13.70 -25.07 -11.25
N GLY A 86 14.36 -26.01 -10.59
CA GLY A 86 15.54 -26.73 -11.09
C GLY A 86 15.13 -28.04 -11.74
#